data_AF-A0A897N7H9-F1
#
_entry.id   AF-A0A897N7H9-F1
#
_cell.length_a   1.000
_cell.length_b   1.000
_cell.length_c   1.000
_cell.angle_alpha   90.00
_cell.angle_beta   90.00
_cell.angle_gamma   90.00
#
_symmetry.space_group_name_H-M   'P 1'
#
loop_
_entity.id
_entity.type
_entity.pdbx_description
1 polymer ?
#
loop_
_entity_poly.entity_id
_entity_poly.type
_entity_poly.pdbx_seq_one_letter_code
_entity_poly.pdbx_strand_id
1 'polypeptide(L)'
;MVSYGRGAYPELYRDPGIRNGDTTRGTTVIVGSVATQFEAVFGTNPVVHGLVGGLFIATLNLIGASLVLVWRDPSERTLDGALGFAAGVMMAAAFTSLIVPGIELTPDAVGWADGPFQPVPVLFGILLGTVVLDRGDAVVPHAHYLLTGRKRRDAADPDESIPSVDDPRVASVVLFILAITLHNIPEGLAVGVGFGSGNVRDALPLMVAIGIQNVPEGLAVSIAAINAGLDRRAYAVFAGVRAGVVEIPVAVAGAAAVVVFEPLLPYAMGFAAGAMLFVISDEIVPETHTRGHERVATLGLMVGVVLMLYLDVALG
;
A
#
# COMPACT_ATOMS: atom_id res chain seq x y z
N MET A 1 10.21 -45.52 -28.63
CA MET A 1 8.79 -45.53 -29.06
C MET A 1 8.05 -46.49 -28.14
N VAL A 2 7.49 -45.98 -27.04
CA VAL A 2 6.66 -46.75 -26.09
C VAL A 2 5.53 -45.83 -25.65
N SER A 3 4.31 -46.31 -25.83
CA SER A 3 3.03 -45.65 -25.58
C SER A 3 2.47 -46.10 -24.23
N TYR A 4 2.08 -45.14 -23.39
CA TYR A 4 1.09 -45.27 -22.31
C TYR A 4 0.38 -43.91 -22.27
N GLY A 5 -0.91 -43.77 -22.58
CA GLY A 5 -2.05 -44.34 -21.86
C GLY A 5 -2.79 -43.19 -21.17
N ARG A 6 -3.60 -42.43 -21.93
CA ARG A 6 -4.44 -41.34 -21.39
C ARG A 6 -5.52 -41.96 -20.49
N GLY A 7 -5.37 -41.77 -19.18
CA GLY A 7 -6.42 -42.03 -18.21
C GLY A 7 -7.56 -41.03 -18.37
N ALA A 8 -8.77 -41.57 -18.50
CA ALA A 8 -10.02 -40.84 -18.56
C ALA A 8 -10.33 -40.21 -17.19
N TYR A 9 -10.57 -38.89 -17.17
CA TYR A 9 -11.34 -38.24 -16.12
C TYR A 9 -12.78 -38.04 -16.64
N PRO A 10 -13.82 -38.46 -15.90
CA PRO A 10 -15.20 -38.33 -16.35
C PRO A 10 -15.69 -36.88 -16.27
N GLU A 11 -16.36 -36.43 -17.35
CA GLU A 11 -17.10 -35.17 -17.48
C GLU A 11 -18.32 -35.14 -16.53
N LEU A 12 -18.10 -34.87 -15.24
CA LEU A 12 -19.17 -34.74 -14.25
C LEU A 12 -19.10 -33.40 -13.52
N TYR A 13 -19.24 -32.30 -14.26
CA TYR A 13 -19.83 -31.03 -13.79
C TYR A 13 -20.01 -30.04 -14.96
N ARG A 14 -20.92 -30.35 -15.89
CA ARG A 14 -21.50 -29.33 -16.79
C ARG A 14 -23.00 -29.33 -16.58
N ASP A 15 -23.43 -28.61 -15.54
CA ASP A 15 -24.79 -28.06 -15.50
C ASP A 15 -24.82 -26.86 -16.47
N PRO A 16 -25.64 -26.88 -17.55
CA PRO A 16 -25.78 -25.75 -18.46
C PRO A 16 -26.70 -24.63 -17.94
N GLY A 17 -27.16 -24.70 -16.68
CA GLY A 17 -28.27 -23.90 -16.17
C GLY A 17 -27.97 -22.55 -15.50
N ILE A 18 -26.75 -22.28 -15.04
CA ILE A 18 -26.45 -21.00 -14.37
C ILE A 18 -25.76 -20.06 -15.36
N ARG A 19 -26.56 -19.18 -15.96
CA ARG A 19 -26.11 -18.08 -16.81
C ARG A 19 -25.17 -17.15 -16.04
N ASN A 20 -23.87 -17.23 -16.28
CA ASN A 20 -22.87 -16.19 -16.01
C ASN A 20 -23.13 -14.86 -16.77
N GLY A 21 -24.33 -14.65 -17.32
CA GLY A 21 -24.72 -13.43 -18.02
C GLY A 21 -25.69 -12.55 -17.25
N ASP A 22 -26.24 -13.01 -16.11
CA ASP A 22 -27.24 -12.25 -15.33
C ASP A 22 -26.60 -11.44 -14.18
N THR A 23 -25.63 -12.04 -13.48
CA THR A 23 -24.82 -11.36 -12.44
C THR A 23 -23.95 -10.24 -13.01
N THR A 24 -23.27 -10.47 -14.13
CA THR A 24 -22.44 -9.46 -14.81
C THR A 24 -23.28 -8.29 -15.30
N ARG A 25 -24.49 -8.56 -15.84
CA ARG A 25 -25.42 -7.49 -16.22
C ARG A 25 -25.88 -6.66 -15.02
N GLY A 26 -26.18 -7.30 -13.89
CA GLY A 26 -26.52 -6.62 -12.65
C GLY A 26 -25.41 -5.69 -12.16
N THR A 27 -24.17 -6.19 -12.08
CA THR A 27 -23.00 -5.41 -11.63
C THR A 27 -22.70 -4.25 -12.57
N THR A 28 -22.71 -4.47 -13.90
CA THR A 28 -22.48 -3.38 -14.88
C THR A 28 -23.55 -2.29 -14.80
N VAL A 29 -24.81 -2.65 -14.54
CA VAL A 29 -25.90 -1.66 -14.36
C VAL A 29 -25.72 -0.88 -13.07
N ILE A 30 -25.33 -1.53 -11.97
CA ILE A 30 -25.08 -0.85 -10.68
C ILE A 30 -23.89 0.10 -10.79
N VAL A 31 -22.74 -0.35 -11.30
CA VAL A 31 -21.54 0.48 -11.48
C VAL A 31 -21.82 1.65 -12.41
N GLY A 32 -22.55 1.40 -13.52
CA GLY A 32 -22.99 2.46 -14.42
C GLY A 32 -23.87 3.50 -13.73
N SER A 33 -24.82 3.06 -12.88
CA SER A 33 -25.68 3.94 -12.08
C SER A 33 -24.85 4.77 -11.09
N VAL A 34 -23.92 4.15 -10.36
CA VAL A 34 -23.06 4.85 -9.38
C VAL A 34 -22.17 5.88 -10.09
N ALA A 35 -21.58 5.54 -11.23
CA ALA A 35 -20.77 6.48 -12.01
C ALA A 35 -21.59 7.70 -12.44
N THR A 36 -22.81 7.50 -12.96
CA THR A 36 -23.67 8.64 -13.34
C THR A 36 -24.08 9.50 -12.15
N GLN A 37 -24.31 8.90 -10.97
CA GLN A 37 -24.61 9.65 -9.74
C GLN A 37 -23.38 10.44 -9.26
N PHE A 38 -22.19 9.84 -9.33
CA PHE A 38 -20.94 10.49 -8.99
C PHE A 38 -20.69 11.72 -9.86
N GLU A 39 -20.85 11.58 -11.18
CA GLU A 39 -20.75 12.70 -12.12
C GLU A 39 -21.83 13.76 -11.91
N ALA A 40 -23.05 13.36 -11.52
CA ALA A 40 -24.11 14.31 -11.21
C ALA A 40 -23.79 15.18 -9.97
N VAL A 41 -23.04 14.63 -9.01
CA VAL A 41 -22.66 15.33 -7.77
C VAL A 41 -21.38 16.16 -7.94
N PHE A 42 -20.35 15.58 -8.57
CA PHE A 42 -19.01 16.17 -8.64
C PHE A 42 -18.67 16.77 -10.01
N GLY A 43 -19.61 16.74 -10.96
CA GLY A 43 -19.41 17.20 -12.34
C GLY A 43 -18.62 16.20 -13.17
N THR A 44 -18.08 16.66 -14.31
CA THR A 44 -17.35 15.82 -15.28
C THR A 44 -15.87 16.17 -15.40
N ASN A 45 -15.34 17.03 -14.52
CA ASN A 45 -13.94 17.43 -14.58
C ASN A 45 -13.05 16.33 -13.97
N PRO A 46 -12.14 15.70 -14.74
CA PRO A 46 -11.30 14.60 -14.26
C PRO A 46 -10.39 14.99 -13.09
N VAL A 47 -9.94 16.24 -13.03
CA VAL A 47 -9.09 16.74 -11.93
C VAL A 47 -9.90 16.85 -10.63
N VAL A 48 -11.18 17.22 -10.72
CA VAL A 48 -12.08 17.23 -9.56
C VAL A 48 -12.33 15.81 -9.08
N HIS A 49 -12.52 14.85 -10.00
CA HIS A 49 -12.64 13.44 -9.66
C HIS A 49 -11.38 12.90 -8.98
N GLY A 50 -10.19 13.24 -9.49
CA GLY A 50 -8.90 12.91 -8.85
C GLY A 50 -8.77 13.49 -7.45
N LEU A 51 -9.21 14.74 -7.21
CA LEU A 51 -9.25 15.33 -5.87
C LEU A 51 -10.20 14.57 -4.93
N VAL A 52 -11.42 14.26 -5.41
CA VAL A 52 -12.40 13.49 -4.62
C VAL A 52 -11.86 12.10 -4.30
N GLY A 53 -11.25 11.43 -5.27
CA GLY A 53 -10.61 10.13 -5.08
C GLY A 53 -9.47 10.18 -4.07
N GLY A 54 -8.56 11.14 -4.21
CA GLY A 54 -7.47 11.36 -3.25
C GLY A 54 -7.96 11.66 -1.83
N LEU A 55 -9.01 12.46 -1.67
CA LEU A 55 -9.63 12.71 -0.37
C LEU A 55 -10.27 11.46 0.22
N PHE A 56 -10.93 10.65 -0.60
CA PHE A 56 -11.58 9.42 -0.17
C PHE A 56 -10.57 8.42 0.39
N ILE A 57 -9.53 8.08 -0.37
CA ILE A 57 -8.50 7.12 0.04
C ILE A 57 -7.69 7.62 1.25
N ALA A 58 -7.34 8.91 1.29
CA ALA A 58 -6.67 9.52 2.44
C ALA A 58 -7.54 9.54 3.70
N THR A 59 -8.86 9.68 3.54
CA THR A 59 -9.81 9.62 4.68
C THR A 59 -9.87 8.20 5.26
N LEU A 60 -9.87 7.17 4.42
CA LEU A 60 -9.86 5.78 4.90
C LEU A 60 -8.52 5.44 5.58
N ASN A 61 -7.40 5.94 5.06
CA ASN A 61 -6.12 5.88 5.76
C ASN A 61 -6.18 6.57 7.14
N LEU A 62 -6.75 7.77 7.23
CA LEU A 62 -6.96 8.47 8.50
C LEU A 62 -7.82 7.64 9.48
N ILE A 63 -8.92 7.04 8.99
CA ILE A 63 -9.77 6.17 9.80
C ILE A 63 -8.93 5.02 10.36
N GLY A 64 -8.16 4.33 9.52
CA GLY A 64 -7.21 3.30 9.93
C GLY A 64 -6.23 3.77 11.01
N ALA A 65 -5.54 4.87 10.75
CA ALA A 65 -4.58 5.46 11.66
C ALA A 65 -5.19 5.81 13.02
N SER A 66 -6.44 6.29 13.03
CA SER A 66 -7.16 6.65 14.25
C SER A 66 -7.59 5.47 15.11
N LEU A 67 -7.68 4.25 14.56
CA LEU A 67 -8.09 3.05 15.33
C LEU A 67 -7.16 2.79 16.52
N VAL A 68 -5.91 3.23 16.42
CA VAL A 68 -4.93 3.12 17.51
C VAL A 68 -5.32 3.92 18.76
N LEU A 69 -6.17 4.94 18.64
CA LEU A 69 -6.64 5.76 19.78
C LEU A 69 -7.53 4.97 20.75
N VAL A 70 -8.17 3.90 20.27
CA VAL A 70 -8.99 3.01 21.09
C VAL A 70 -8.10 2.13 21.98
N TRP A 71 -6.84 1.91 21.59
CA TRP A 71 -5.92 1.05 22.31
C TRP A 71 -5.17 1.81 23.41
N ARG A 72 -5.36 1.41 24.68
CA ARG A 72 -4.67 1.99 25.82
C ARG A 72 -3.58 1.05 26.34
N ASP A 73 -2.35 1.55 26.36
CA ASP A 73 -1.15 0.98 27.00
C ASP A 73 -0.87 -0.49 26.63
N PRO A 74 -0.59 -0.77 25.35
CA PRO A 74 -0.27 -2.12 24.89
C PRO A 74 1.06 -2.60 25.51
N SER A 75 1.12 -3.88 25.87
CA SER A 75 2.39 -4.51 26.31
C SER A 75 3.37 -4.64 25.14
N GLU A 76 4.67 -4.74 25.42
CA GLU A 76 5.70 -4.92 24.37
C GLU A 76 5.42 -6.15 23.49
N ARG A 77 5.03 -7.28 24.09
CA ARG A 77 4.61 -8.48 23.37
C ARG A 77 3.49 -8.21 22.38
N THR A 78 2.55 -7.36 22.78
CA THR A 78 1.41 -7.01 21.95
C THR A 78 1.81 -6.05 20.83
N LEU A 79 2.70 -5.09 21.11
CA LEU A 79 3.27 -4.19 20.12
C LEU A 79 4.11 -4.93 19.07
N ASP A 80 4.89 -5.94 19.47
CA ASP A 80 5.69 -6.74 18.54
C ASP A 80 4.78 -7.63 17.66
N GLY A 81 3.69 -8.17 18.23
CA GLY A 81 2.64 -8.85 17.48
C GLY A 81 1.93 -7.93 16.47
N ALA A 82 1.62 -6.71 16.89
CA ALA A 82 0.95 -5.72 16.07
C ALA A 82 1.88 -5.20 14.94
N LEU A 83 3.17 -5.01 15.23
CA LEU A 83 4.17 -4.65 14.24
C LEU A 83 4.42 -5.78 13.23
N GLY A 84 4.42 -7.04 13.70
CA GLY A 84 4.41 -8.21 12.82
C GLY A 84 3.18 -8.23 11.92
N PHE A 85 1.99 -7.96 12.47
CA PHE A 85 0.75 -7.82 11.69
C PHE A 85 0.84 -6.73 10.62
N ALA A 86 1.36 -5.55 10.98
CA ALA A 86 1.62 -4.47 10.04
C ALA A 86 2.56 -4.91 8.89
N ALA A 87 3.66 -5.59 9.22
CA ALA A 87 4.57 -6.15 8.23
C ALA A 87 3.89 -7.15 7.29
N GLY A 88 3.00 -7.99 7.83
CA GLY A 88 2.23 -8.97 7.06
C GLY A 88 1.25 -8.32 6.09
N VAL A 89 0.52 -7.29 6.53
CA VAL A 89 -0.37 -6.51 5.66
C VAL A 89 0.44 -5.90 4.50
N MET A 90 1.53 -5.19 4.81
CA MET A 90 2.34 -4.53 3.79
C MET A 90 3.04 -5.52 2.85
N MET A 91 3.44 -6.69 3.35
CA MET A 91 4.03 -7.74 2.51
C MET A 91 3.02 -8.27 1.49
N ALA A 92 1.78 -8.52 1.90
CA ALA A 92 0.73 -8.93 0.98
C ALA A 92 0.38 -7.81 -0.01
N ALA A 93 0.17 -6.58 0.46
CA ALA A 93 -0.14 -5.41 -0.35
C ALA A 93 0.93 -5.15 -1.43
N ALA A 94 2.22 -5.35 -1.13
CA ALA A 94 3.29 -5.23 -2.11
C ALA A 94 3.05 -6.15 -3.33
N PHE A 95 2.53 -7.36 -3.14
CA PHE A 95 2.20 -8.25 -4.26
C PHE A 95 0.86 -7.91 -4.90
N THR A 96 -0.18 -7.75 -4.09
CA THR A 96 -1.57 -7.68 -4.55
C THR A 96 -1.96 -6.31 -5.08
N SER A 97 -1.43 -5.23 -4.48
CA SER A 97 -1.81 -3.86 -4.81
C SER A 97 -0.78 -3.14 -5.69
N LEU A 98 0.47 -3.63 -5.73
CA LEU A 98 1.54 -3.02 -6.51
C LEU A 98 2.10 -3.91 -7.62
N ILE A 99 2.68 -5.06 -7.29
CA ILE A 99 3.41 -5.87 -8.28
C ILE A 99 2.47 -6.42 -9.34
N VAL A 100 1.41 -7.13 -8.93
CA VAL A 100 0.50 -7.76 -9.89
C VAL A 100 -0.26 -6.70 -10.71
N PRO A 101 -0.91 -5.69 -10.10
CA PRO A 101 -1.61 -4.67 -10.88
C PRO A 101 -0.67 -3.84 -11.77
N GLY A 102 0.56 -3.54 -11.30
CA GLY A 102 1.55 -2.84 -12.11
C GLY A 102 1.93 -3.61 -13.38
N ILE A 103 2.03 -4.95 -13.28
CA ILE A 103 2.33 -5.80 -14.44
C ILE A 103 1.12 -5.81 -15.39
N GLU A 104 -0.09 -5.88 -14.85
CA GLU A 104 -1.34 -5.86 -15.63
C GLU A 104 -1.56 -4.53 -16.37
N LEU A 105 -1.18 -3.40 -15.77
CA LEU A 105 -1.26 -2.08 -16.41
C LEU A 105 -0.19 -1.86 -17.48
N THR A 106 0.86 -2.67 -17.52
CA THR A 106 2.04 -2.41 -18.36
C THR A 106 1.73 -2.38 -19.87
N PRO A 107 0.94 -3.30 -20.46
CA PRO A 107 0.69 -3.30 -21.90
C PRO A 107 0.03 -2.00 -22.40
N ASP A 108 -0.88 -1.44 -21.59
CA ASP A 108 -1.61 -0.20 -21.90
C ASP A 108 -0.75 1.03 -21.60
N ALA A 109 -0.02 1.03 -20.49
CA ALA A 109 0.78 2.15 -20.04
C ALA A 109 2.12 2.30 -20.79
N VAL A 110 2.75 1.19 -21.16
CA VAL A 110 4.14 1.12 -21.65
C VAL A 110 4.18 0.30 -22.93
N GLY A 111 3.82 0.93 -24.05
CA GLY A 111 3.59 0.22 -25.34
C GLY A 111 4.77 -0.54 -25.95
N TRP A 112 5.97 -0.49 -25.38
CA TRP A 112 7.09 -1.36 -25.78
C TRP A 112 7.14 -2.69 -25.00
N ALA A 113 6.51 -2.74 -23.82
CA ALA A 113 6.57 -3.84 -22.88
C ALA A 113 5.29 -4.69 -22.97
N ASP A 114 5.18 -5.49 -24.03
CA ASP A 114 4.07 -6.42 -24.26
C ASP A 114 4.54 -7.89 -24.25
N GLY A 115 3.62 -8.83 -24.04
CA GLY A 115 3.87 -10.27 -24.00
C GLY A 115 4.95 -10.65 -22.97
N PRO A 116 6.05 -11.31 -23.35
CA PRO A 116 7.08 -11.72 -22.40
C PRO A 116 7.83 -10.55 -21.75
N PHE A 117 7.73 -9.33 -22.31
CA PHE A 117 8.34 -8.13 -21.75
C PHE A 117 7.41 -7.36 -20.80
N GLN A 118 6.14 -7.76 -20.70
CA GLN A 118 5.13 -7.15 -19.82
C GLN A 118 5.63 -6.94 -18.37
N PRO A 119 6.30 -7.89 -17.69
CA PRO A 119 6.72 -7.64 -16.31
C PRO A 119 7.96 -6.75 -16.17
N VAL A 120 8.67 -6.43 -17.26
CA VAL A 120 9.99 -5.79 -17.19
C VAL A 120 9.99 -4.41 -16.51
N PRO A 121 9.04 -3.49 -16.81
CA PRO A 121 8.96 -2.19 -16.12
C PRO A 121 8.83 -2.31 -14.60
N VAL A 122 7.95 -3.21 -14.12
CA VAL A 122 7.72 -3.44 -12.69
C VAL A 122 8.93 -4.09 -12.05
N LEU A 123 9.52 -5.11 -12.67
CA LEU A 123 10.72 -5.78 -12.17
C LEU A 123 11.92 -4.83 -12.08
N PHE A 124 12.08 -3.95 -13.07
CA PHE A 124 13.07 -2.88 -13.01
C PHE A 124 12.80 -1.94 -11.84
N GLY A 125 11.54 -1.52 -11.66
CA GLY A 125 11.10 -0.75 -10.50
C GLY A 125 11.50 -1.42 -9.19
N ILE A 126 11.15 -2.70 -9.01
CA ILE A 126 11.49 -3.48 -7.80
C ILE A 126 12.97 -3.41 -7.48
N LEU A 127 13.82 -3.72 -8.45
CA LEU A 127 15.28 -3.69 -8.26
C LEU A 127 15.76 -2.28 -7.92
N LEU A 128 15.24 -1.25 -8.58
CA LEU A 128 15.59 0.14 -8.31
C LEU A 128 15.17 0.56 -6.90
N GLY A 129 13.95 0.22 -6.48
CA GLY A 129 13.41 0.49 -5.15
C GLY A 129 14.26 -0.16 -4.06
N THR A 130 14.56 -1.45 -4.22
CA THR A 130 15.45 -2.17 -3.31
C THR A 130 16.82 -1.51 -3.23
N VAL A 131 17.47 -1.19 -4.36
CA VAL A 131 18.80 -0.55 -4.36
C VAL A 131 18.77 0.84 -3.73
N VAL A 132 17.72 1.62 -3.94
CA VAL A 132 17.61 2.98 -3.36
C VAL A 132 17.44 2.92 -1.84
N LEU A 133 16.67 1.97 -1.33
CA LEU A 133 16.47 1.81 0.12
C LEU A 133 17.67 1.13 0.80
N ASP A 134 18.31 0.15 0.14
CA ASP A 134 19.56 -0.47 0.59
C ASP A 134 20.70 0.56 0.69
N ARG A 135 20.80 1.47 -0.28
CA ARG A 135 21.76 2.60 -0.26
C ARG A 135 21.27 3.76 0.62
N GLY A 136 20.26 3.51 1.45
CA GLY A 136 19.50 4.48 2.23
C GLY A 136 20.25 5.10 3.41
N ASP A 137 21.52 4.77 3.67
CA ASP A 137 22.36 5.43 4.69
C ASP A 137 22.32 6.97 4.60
N ALA A 138 22.05 7.53 3.40
CA ALA A 138 21.83 8.98 3.18
C ALA A 138 20.37 9.46 3.36
N VAL A 139 19.40 8.55 3.26
CA VAL A 139 17.94 8.79 3.36
C VAL A 139 17.48 8.80 4.82
N VAL A 140 18.02 7.90 5.66
CA VAL A 140 17.69 7.77 7.09
C VAL A 140 17.82 9.10 7.87
N PRO A 141 18.89 9.91 7.69
CA PRO A 141 19.00 11.22 8.36
C PRO A 141 17.93 12.24 7.95
N HIS A 142 17.45 12.19 6.70
CA HIS A 142 16.44 13.11 6.16
C HIS A 142 15.01 12.67 6.51
N ALA A 143 14.77 11.36 6.57
CA ALA A 143 13.49 10.78 7.00
C ALA A 143 13.14 11.23 8.43
N HIS A 144 14.14 11.33 9.33
CA HIS A 144 13.94 11.85 10.67
C HIS A 144 13.41 13.29 10.68
N TYR A 145 14.00 14.20 9.89
CA TYR A 145 13.57 15.60 9.85
C TYR A 145 12.11 15.74 9.38
N LEU A 146 11.70 14.95 8.38
CA LEU A 146 10.35 14.96 7.83
C LEU A 146 9.31 14.40 8.82
N LEU A 147 9.67 13.35 9.56
CA LEU A 147 8.77 12.71 10.52
C LEU A 147 8.69 13.45 11.84
N THR A 148 9.82 13.81 12.46
CA THR A 148 9.85 14.41 13.82
C THR A 148 9.82 15.94 13.80
N GLY A 149 10.04 16.58 12.65
CA GLY A 149 10.09 18.03 12.51
C GLY A 149 11.31 18.68 13.19
N ARG A 150 12.29 17.89 13.64
CA ARG A 150 13.53 18.36 14.28
C ARG A 150 14.73 17.97 13.43
N LYS A 151 15.63 18.93 13.20
CA LYS A 151 16.93 18.69 12.56
C LYS A 151 17.86 18.06 13.60
N ARG A 152 18.66 17.07 13.20
CA ARG A 152 19.77 16.52 14.01
C ARG A 152 20.49 17.66 14.72
N ARG A 153 20.35 17.75 16.05
CA ARG A 153 21.29 18.53 16.87
C ARG A 153 22.51 17.65 17.00
N ASP A 154 23.63 18.12 16.47
CA ASP A 154 24.90 17.46 16.67
C ASP A 154 25.13 17.23 18.18
N ALA A 155 25.65 16.05 18.50
CA ALA A 155 25.67 15.42 19.81
C ALA A 155 26.43 16.20 20.91
N ALA A 156 25.79 17.20 21.53
CA ALA A 156 26.39 17.93 22.65
C ALA A 156 25.41 18.36 23.77
N ASP A 157 24.18 17.85 23.80
CA ASP A 157 23.23 18.18 24.89
C ASP A 157 22.29 17.00 25.18
N PRO A 158 22.49 16.23 26.27
CA PRO A 158 21.72 15.01 26.56
C PRO A 158 20.43 15.26 27.34
N ASP A 159 19.94 16.49 27.45
CA ASP A 159 18.79 16.84 28.30
C ASP A 159 17.52 17.17 27.49
N GLU A 160 17.00 16.20 26.73
CA GLU A 160 15.58 16.16 26.36
C GLU A 160 15.14 14.71 26.08
N SER A 161 14.08 14.27 26.77
CA SER A 161 13.58 12.91 26.92
C SER A 161 12.92 12.30 25.67
N ILE A 162 13.53 12.42 24.50
CA ILE A 162 13.07 11.82 23.25
C ILE A 162 14.17 10.87 22.76
N PRO A 163 13.88 9.58 22.53
CA PRO A 163 14.86 8.65 21.98
C PRO A 163 15.50 9.24 20.72
N SER A 164 16.83 9.40 20.75
CA SER A 164 17.61 9.84 19.60
C SER A 164 17.60 8.75 18.52
N VAL A 165 17.64 9.15 17.25
CA VAL A 165 17.69 8.24 16.06
C VAL A 165 18.91 7.32 16.05
N ASP A 166 19.89 7.59 16.90
CA ASP A 166 21.02 6.71 17.11
C ASP A 166 20.59 5.37 17.75
N ASP A 167 19.34 5.23 18.22
CA ASP A 167 18.71 3.94 18.53
C ASP A 167 18.32 3.24 17.21
N PRO A 168 18.99 2.13 16.84
CA PRO A 168 18.74 1.39 15.60
C PRO A 168 17.25 1.06 15.39
N ARG A 169 16.54 0.87 16.50
CA ARG A 169 15.12 0.52 16.53
C ARG A 169 14.20 1.63 16.02
N VAL A 170 14.49 2.88 16.41
CA VAL A 170 13.75 4.06 15.91
C VAL A 170 14.03 4.25 14.42
N ALA A 171 15.25 3.97 13.98
CA ALA A 171 15.62 4.04 12.56
C ALA A 171 14.84 3.02 11.72
N SER A 172 14.77 1.75 12.14
CA SER A 172 14.00 0.69 11.45
C SER A 172 12.52 1.06 11.28
N VAL A 173 11.89 1.57 12.33
CA VAL A 173 10.48 2.01 12.27
C VAL A 173 10.30 3.25 11.40
N VAL A 174 11.19 4.24 11.50
CA VAL A 174 11.17 5.43 10.64
C VAL A 174 11.29 5.03 9.17
N LEU A 175 12.17 4.10 8.86
CA LEU A 175 12.37 3.58 7.50
C LEU A 175 11.12 2.83 7.02
N PHE A 176 10.43 2.11 7.90
CA PHE A 176 9.15 1.48 7.60
C PHE A 176 8.03 2.48 7.33
N ILE A 177 7.89 3.54 8.14
CA ILE A 177 6.92 4.62 7.87
C ILE A 177 7.24 5.31 6.54
N LEU A 178 8.52 5.52 6.22
CA LEU A 178 8.93 6.06 4.92
C LEU A 178 8.56 5.12 3.78
N ALA A 179 8.82 3.82 3.91
CA ALA A 179 8.47 2.82 2.90
C ALA A 179 6.96 2.77 2.65
N ILE A 180 6.14 2.85 3.70
CA ILE A 180 4.68 2.97 3.55
C ILE A 180 4.32 4.29 2.85
N THR A 181 4.95 5.41 3.21
CA THR A 181 4.69 6.68 2.52
C THR A 181 5.02 6.59 1.01
N LEU A 182 6.07 5.86 0.64
CA LEU A 182 6.42 5.60 -0.77
C LEU A 182 5.42 4.67 -1.47
N HIS A 183 4.74 3.78 -0.74
CA HIS A 183 3.67 2.89 -1.23
C HIS A 183 2.42 3.66 -1.63
N ASN A 184 2.06 4.64 -0.82
CA ASN A 184 0.87 5.47 -1.04
C ASN A 184 1.01 6.37 -2.29
N ILE A 185 2.24 6.59 -2.79
CA ILE A 185 2.47 7.39 -4.00
C ILE A 185 1.89 6.70 -5.24
N PRO A 186 2.28 5.45 -5.61
CA PRO A 186 1.65 4.74 -6.71
C PRO A 186 0.13 4.59 -6.60
N GLU A 187 -0.41 4.45 -5.40
CA GLU A 187 -1.86 4.30 -5.18
C GLU A 187 -2.63 5.58 -5.48
N GLY A 188 -2.17 6.71 -4.91
CA GLY A 188 -2.69 8.02 -5.26
C GLY A 188 -2.58 8.26 -6.76
N LEU A 189 -1.47 7.85 -7.38
CA LEU A 189 -1.25 8.01 -8.82
C LEU A 189 -2.21 7.14 -9.64
N ALA A 190 -2.45 5.89 -9.24
CA ALA A 190 -3.37 4.98 -9.90
C ALA A 190 -4.81 5.49 -9.86
N VAL A 191 -5.27 5.98 -8.69
CA VAL A 191 -6.60 6.62 -8.58
C VAL A 191 -6.68 7.88 -9.45
N GLY A 192 -5.63 8.71 -9.42
CA GLY A 192 -5.55 9.93 -10.24
C GLY A 192 -5.59 9.65 -11.74
N VAL A 193 -4.72 8.77 -12.23
CA VAL A 193 -4.67 8.35 -13.64
C VAL A 193 -5.98 7.69 -14.07
N GLY A 194 -6.55 6.83 -13.21
CA GLY A 194 -7.84 6.18 -13.43
C GLY A 194 -8.94 7.20 -13.72
N PHE A 195 -9.13 8.20 -12.84
CA PHE A 195 -10.10 9.28 -13.09
C PHE A 195 -9.71 10.18 -14.26
N GLY A 196 -8.41 10.48 -14.41
CA GLY A 196 -7.86 11.31 -15.48
C GLY A 196 -8.13 10.75 -16.88
N SER A 197 -8.22 9.42 -17.02
CA SER A 197 -8.55 8.74 -18.28
C SER A 197 -9.98 9.06 -18.79
N GLY A 198 -10.83 9.64 -17.93
CA GLY A 198 -12.24 9.88 -18.21
C GLY A 198 -13.13 8.64 -18.02
N ASN A 199 -12.57 7.49 -17.65
CA ASN A 199 -13.32 6.27 -17.40
C ASN A 199 -13.72 6.13 -15.92
N VAL A 200 -14.70 6.94 -15.50
CA VAL A 200 -15.22 6.95 -14.12
C VAL A 200 -15.73 5.57 -13.66
N ARG A 201 -16.22 4.74 -14.59
CA ARG A 201 -16.76 3.41 -14.29
C ARG A 201 -15.68 2.46 -13.78
N ASP A 202 -14.47 2.57 -14.30
CA ASP A 202 -13.35 1.71 -13.91
C ASP A 202 -12.54 2.34 -12.76
N ALA A 203 -12.49 3.69 -12.71
CA ALA A 203 -11.81 4.42 -11.64
C ALA A 203 -12.48 4.28 -10.26
N LEU A 204 -13.82 4.19 -10.21
CA LEU A 204 -14.57 4.11 -8.95
C LEU A 204 -14.30 2.80 -8.17
N PRO A 205 -14.39 1.60 -8.78
CA PRO A 205 -13.99 0.36 -8.13
C PRO A 205 -12.55 0.39 -7.63
N LEU A 206 -11.61 0.88 -8.46
CA LEU A 206 -10.20 1.00 -8.08
C LEU A 206 -10.00 1.90 -6.84
N MET A 207 -10.64 3.07 -6.83
CA MET A 207 -10.62 4.00 -5.69
C MET A 207 -11.18 3.35 -4.41
N VAL A 208 -12.24 2.54 -4.53
CA VAL A 208 -12.82 1.84 -3.37
C VAL A 208 -11.91 0.73 -2.87
N ALA A 209 -11.33 -0.07 -3.77
CA ALA A 209 -10.40 -1.14 -3.44
C ALA A 209 -9.18 -0.58 -2.68
N ILE A 210 -8.50 0.42 -3.26
CA ILE A 210 -7.38 1.15 -2.64
C ILE A 210 -7.83 1.76 -1.30
N GLY A 211 -8.97 2.45 -1.28
CA GLY A 211 -9.47 3.05 -0.05
C GLY A 211 -9.66 2.05 1.10
N ILE A 212 -10.15 0.84 0.82
CA ILE A 212 -10.39 -0.15 1.88
C ILE A 212 -9.08 -0.70 2.43
N GLN A 213 -8.07 -0.96 1.60
CA GLN A 213 -6.74 -1.39 2.08
C GLN A 213 -5.98 -0.28 2.82
N ASN A 214 -6.27 0.99 2.54
CA ASN A 214 -5.67 2.09 3.30
C ASN A 214 -6.05 2.07 4.79
N VAL A 215 -7.16 1.43 5.17
CA VAL A 215 -7.55 1.28 6.58
C VAL A 215 -6.53 0.44 7.37
N PRO A 216 -6.21 -0.82 7.00
CA PRO A 216 -5.16 -1.57 7.68
C PRO A 216 -3.76 -0.92 7.54
N GLU A 217 -3.47 -0.20 6.46
CA GLU A 217 -2.19 0.53 6.31
C GLU A 217 -2.03 1.71 7.27
N GLY A 218 -3.05 2.56 7.37
CA GLY A 218 -3.04 3.66 8.32
C GLY A 218 -2.86 3.16 9.76
N LEU A 219 -3.51 2.05 10.10
CA LEU A 219 -3.33 1.36 11.37
C LEU A 219 -1.89 0.85 11.53
N ALA A 220 -1.31 0.26 10.50
CA ALA A 220 0.06 -0.24 10.49
C ALA A 220 1.09 0.86 10.80
N VAL A 221 0.97 2.04 10.16
CA VAL A 221 1.84 3.20 10.44
C VAL A 221 1.71 3.67 11.90
N SER A 222 0.48 3.78 12.40
CA SER A 222 0.21 4.17 13.78
C SER A 222 0.81 3.17 14.79
N ILE A 223 0.64 1.87 14.55
CA ILE A 223 1.23 0.82 15.39
C ILE A 223 2.75 0.90 15.38
N ALA A 224 3.35 1.07 14.20
CA ALA A 224 4.80 1.18 14.06
C ALA A 224 5.33 2.38 14.84
N ALA A 225 4.71 3.57 14.69
CA ALA A 225 5.08 4.76 15.44
C ALA A 225 5.02 4.55 16.97
N ILE A 226 3.99 3.88 17.48
CA ILE A 226 3.90 3.53 18.91
C ILE A 226 5.01 2.54 19.30
N ASN A 227 5.30 1.54 18.47
CA ASN A 227 6.33 0.54 18.74
C ASN A 227 7.72 1.20 18.87
N ALA A 228 8.04 2.21 18.06
CA ALA A 228 9.28 3.01 18.18
C ALA A 228 9.36 3.90 19.44
N GLY A 229 8.34 3.93 20.29
CA GLY A 229 8.32 4.85 21.43
C GLY A 229 8.12 6.31 21.02
N LEU A 230 7.53 6.57 19.84
CA LEU A 230 6.99 7.89 19.49
C LEU A 230 5.61 8.02 20.18
N ASP A 231 5.67 8.00 21.50
CA ASP A 231 4.66 7.57 22.48
C ASP A 231 3.55 8.60 22.77
N ARG A 232 3.54 9.75 22.09
CA ARG A 232 2.34 10.60 22.05
C ARG A 232 1.38 9.99 21.04
N ARG A 233 0.30 9.33 21.50
CA ARG A 233 -0.74 8.74 20.63
C ARG A 233 -1.25 9.69 19.54
N ALA A 234 -1.35 10.99 19.85
CA ALA A 234 -1.68 12.02 18.87
C ALA A 234 -0.62 12.15 17.75
N TYR A 235 0.66 11.99 18.07
CA TYR A 235 1.75 11.93 17.11
C TYR A 235 1.72 10.64 16.27
N ALA A 236 1.42 9.48 16.86
CA ALA A 236 1.26 8.22 16.10
C ALA A 236 0.14 8.33 15.06
N VAL A 237 -1.03 8.87 15.46
CA VAL A 237 -2.11 9.16 14.51
C VAL A 237 -1.67 10.17 13.47
N PHE A 238 -0.97 11.23 13.87
CA PHE A 238 -0.48 12.24 12.95
C PHE A 238 0.54 11.70 11.93
N ALA A 239 1.40 10.76 12.34
CA ALA A 239 2.29 10.04 11.44
C ALA A 239 1.51 9.20 10.43
N GLY A 240 0.50 8.46 10.88
CA GLY A 240 -0.43 7.72 10.01
C GLY A 240 -1.16 8.63 9.02
N VAL A 241 -1.69 9.76 9.49
CA VAL A 241 -2.36 10.75 8.64
C VAL A 241 -1.41 11.34 7.61
N ARG A 242 -0.18 11.69 7.99
CA ARG A 242 0.82 12.22 7.07
C ARG A 242 1.13 11.26 5.93
N ALA A 243 1.20 9.96 6.22
CA ALA A 243 1.43 8.93 5.20
C ALA A 243 0.31 8.92 4.14
N GLY A 244 -0.97 9.05 4.52
CA GLY A 244 -2.09 9.10 3.56
C GLY A 244 -2.32 10.47 2.92
N VAL A 245 -1.92 11.58 3.56
CA VAL A 245 -2.10 12.92 2.98
C VAL A 245 -1.30 13.10 1.68
N VAL A 246 -0.23 12.33 1.46
CA VAL A 246 0.55 12.35 0.21
C VAL A 246 -0.29 11.94 -1.00
N GLU A 247 -1.32 11.13 -0.81
CA GLU A 247 -2.15 10.59 -1.88
C GLU A 247 -2.98 11.69 -2.57
N ILE A 248 -3.42 12.70 -1.81
CA ILE A 248 -4.27 13.79 -2.32
C ILE A 248 -3.58 14.57 -3.45
N PRO A 249 -2.40 15.19 -3.25
CA PRO A 249 -1.73 15.91 -4.33
C PRO A 249 -1.29 14.99 -5.46
N VAL A 250 -0.93 13.73 -5.17
CA VAL A 250 -0.51 12.76 -6.19
C VAL A 250 -1.69 12.34 -7.07
N ALA A 251 -2.88 12.12 -6.52
CA ALA A 251 -4.09 11.82 -7.28
C ALA A 251 -4.52 12.99 -8.17
N VAL A 252 -4.43 14.22 -7.66
CA VAL A 252 -4.67 15.43 -8.46
C VAL A 252 -3.66 15.54 -9.60
N ALA A 253 -2.37 15.30 -9.33
CA ALA A 253 -1.33 15.33 -10.35
C ALA A 253 -1.53 14.24 -11.41
N GLY A 254 -1.87 13.01 -10.99
CA GLY A 254 -2.20 11.89 -11.88
C GLY A 254 -3.36 12.20 -12.80
N ALA A 255 -4.44 12.77 -12.26
CA ALA A 255 -5.61 13.17 -13.05
C ALA A 255 -5.32 14.33 -14.00
N ALA A 256 -4.46 15.27 -13.62
CA ALA A 256 -4.11 16.43 -14.43
C ALA A 256 -3.09 16.13 -15.55
N ALA A 257 -2.25 15.11 -15.38
CA ALA A 257 -1.14 14.81 -16.28
C ALA A 257 -1.02 13.33 -16.62
N VAL A 258 -2.13 12.70 -17.00
CA VAL A 258 -2.24 11.28 -17.39
C VAL A 258 -1.16 10.88 -18.39
N VAL A 259 -0.96 11.65 -19.46
CA VAL A 259 0.03 11.39 -20.51
C VAL A 259 1.47 11.27 -19.97
N VAL A 260 1.75 11.93 -18.84
CA VAL A 260 3.07 11.87 -18.19
C VAL A 260 3.14 10.71 -17.22
N PHE A 261 2.09 10.51 -16.41
CA PHE A 261 2.13 9.60 -15.28
C PHE A 261 1.75 8.16 -15.59
N GLU A 262 0.83 7.94 -16.54
CA GLU A 262 0.40 6.59 -16.93
C GLU A 262 1.59 5.71 -17.36
N PRO A 263 2.52 6.15 -18.25
CA PRO A 263 3.69 5.32 -18.61
C PRO A 263 4.70 5.12 -17.48
N LEU A 264 4.64 5.93 -16.43
CA LEU A 264 5.54 5.81 -15.27
C LEU A 264 4.95 4.93 -14.17
N LEU A 265 3.64 4.69 -14.19
CA LEU A 265 2.91 4.01 -13.12
C LEU A 265 3.44 2.59 -12.85
N PRO A 266 3.69 1.72 -13.86
CA PRO A 266 4.26 0.39 -13.60
C PRO A 266 5.64 0.42 -12.92
N TYR A 267 6.49 1.37 -13.30
CA TYR A 267 7.80 1.54 -12.68
C TYR A 267 7.69 2.03 -11.24
N ALA A 268 6.77 2.97 -10.99
CA ALA A 268 6.52 3.51 -9.65
C ALA A 268 5.96 2.44 -8.71
N MET A 269 5.01 1.63 -9.19
CA MET A 269 4.46 0.49 -8.43
C MET A 269 5.54 -0.54 -8.10
N GLY A 270 6.36 -0.92 -9.08
CA GLY A 270 7.50 -1.79 -8.85
C GLY A 270 8.49 -1.21 -7.84
N PHE A 271 8.83 0.07 -7.98
CA PHE A 271 9.74 0.79 -7.07
C PHE A 271 9.25 0.75 -5.62
N ALA A 272 7.99 1.11 -5.39
CA ALA A 272 7.43 1.09 -4.05
C ALA A 272 7.36 -0.33 -3.47
N ALA A 273 7.03 -1.34 -4.29
CA ALA A 273 7.00 -2.73 -3.84
C ALA A 273 8.40 -3.24 -3.45
N GLY A 274 9.42 -2.95 -4.26
CA GLY A 274 10.80 -3.33 -3.95
C GLY A 274 11.37 -2.64 -2.72
N ALA A 275 11.06 -1.35 -2.54
CA ALA A 275 11.40 -0.59 -1.34
C ALA A 275 10.74 -1.21 -0.09
N MET A 276 9.45 -1.51 -0.18
CA MET A 276 8.67 -2.08 0.92
C MET A 276 9.13 -3.48 1.32
N LEU A 277 9.33 -4.37 0.34
CA LEU A 277 9.81 -5.74 0.60
C LEU A 277 11.22 -5.74 1.23
N PHE A 278 12.10 -4.83 0.79
CA PHE A 278 13.42 -4.65 1.40
C PHE A 278 13.29 -4.26 2.87
N VAL A 279 12.55 -3.19 3.19
CA VAL A 279 12.41 -2.70 4.57
C VAL A 279 11.71 -3.72 5.48
N ILE A 280 10.71 -4.43 4.98
CA ILE A 280 10.06 -5.50 5.77
C ILE A 280 11.08 -6.60 6.12
N SER A 281 11.88 -7.02 5.14
CA SER A 281 12.84 -8.11 5.31
C SER A 281 14.05 -7.72 6.16
N ASP A 282 14.63 -6.54 5.91
CA ASP A 282 15.91 -6.13 6.49
C ASP A 282 15.74 -5.44 7.85
N GLU A 283 14.59 -4.81 8.08
CA GLU A 283 14.35 -3.99 9.28
C GLU A 283 13.27 -4.58 10.18
N ILE A 284 12.03 -4.71 9.67
CA ILE A 284 10.88 -5.01 10.55
C ILE A 284 10.85 -6.44 11.06
N VAL A 285 11.10 -7.43 10.19
CA VAL A 285 11.14 -8.83 10.62
C VAL A 285 12.26 -9.02 11.65
N PRO A 286 13.51 -8.59 11.43
CA PRO A 286 14.55 -8.66 12.45
C PRO A 286 14.18 -7.93 13.76
N GLU A 287 13.68 -6.70 13.67
CA GLU A 287 13.31 -5.87 14.83
C GLU A 287 12.29 -6.56 15.74
N THR A 288 11.22 -7.11 15.16
CA THR A 288 10.19 -7.83 15.93
C THR A 288 10.69 -9.11 16.61
N HIS A 289 11.88 -9.59 16.24
CA HIS A 289 12.49 -10.81 16.79
C HIS A 289 13.58 -10.53 17.83
N THR A 290 13.84 -9.27 18.19
CA THR A 290 14.90 -8.91 19.15
C THR A 290 14.50 -9.09 20.63
N ARG A 291 13.20 -9.17 20.93
CA ARG A 291 12.64 -9.07 22.30
C ARG A 291 12.16 -10.39 22.91
N GLY A 292 12.38 -11.53 22.27
CA GLY A 292 11.87 -12.83 22.74
C GLY A 292 10.38 -13.05 22.48
N HIS A 293 9.76 -12.24 21.61
CA HIS A 293 8.35 -12.33 21.20
C HIS A 293 8.19 -12.82 19.76
N GLU A 294 9.19 -13.50 19.20
CA GLU A 294 9.30 -13.89 17.79
C GLU A 294 8.04 -14.62 17.31
N ARG A 295 7.52 -15.53 18.13
CA ARG A 295 6.36 -16.33 17.77
C ARG A 295 5.07 -15.50 17.69
N VAL A 296 4.94 -14.48 18.52
CA VAL A 296 3.77 -13.59 18.50
C VAL A 296 3.87 -12.64 17.30
N ALA A 297 5.06 -12.10 17.03
CA ALA A 297 5.33 -11.32 15.83
C ALA A 297 5.05 -12.11 14.54
N THR A 298 5.56 -13.34 14.46
CA THR A 298 5.34 -14.24 13.31
C THR A 298 3.85 -14.55 13.11
N LEU A 299 3.11 -14.85 14.19
CA LEU A 299 1.67 -15.06 14.09
C LEU A 299 0.93 -13.80 13.66
N GLY A 300 1.34 -12.63 14.18
CA GLY A 300 0.86 -11.33 13.72
C GLY A 300 1.04 -11.17 12.21
N LEU A 301 2.25 -11.41 11.71
CA LEU A 301 2.58 -11.36 10.29
C LEU A 301 1.68 -12.27 9.46
N MET A 302 1.51 -13.53 9.87
CA MET A 302 0.62 -14.46 9.16
C MET A 302 -0.83 -13.98 9.14
N VAL A 303 -1.33 -13.43 10.24
CA VAL A 303 -2.68 -12.85 10.30
C VAL A 303 -2.80 -11.63 9.39
N GLY A 304 -1.78 -10.77 9.35
CA GLY A 304 -1.72 -9.60 8.47
C GLY A 304 -1.77 -9.99 7.00
N VAL A 305 -0.95 -10.96 6.59
CA VAL A 305 -0.95 -11.51 5.22
C VAL A 305 -2.32 -12.06 4.85
N VAL A 306 -2.91 -12.89 5.72
CA VAL A 306 -4.22 -13.52 5.45
C VAL A 306 -5.33 -12.47 5.36
N LEU A 307 -5.32 -11.47 6.25
CA LEU A 307 -6.31 -10.40 6.24
C LEU A 307 -6.21 -9.59 4.94
N MET A 308 -5.00 -9.15 4.58
CA MET A 308 -4.81 -8.32 3.39
C MET A 308 -5.15 -9.09 2.12
N LEU A 309 -4.73 -10.35 2.01
CA LEU A 309 -5.10 -11.21 0.89
C LEU A 309 -6.61 -11.47 0.82
N TYR A 310 -7.29 -11.60 1.96
CA TYR A 310 -8.75 -11.71 1.98
C TYR A 310 -9.40 -10.42 1.49
N LEU A 311 -8.93 -9.25 1.92
CA LEU A 311 -9.45 -7.96 1.48
C LEU A 311 -9.28 -7.80 -0.03
N ASP A 312 -8.10 -8.09 -0.56
CA ASP A 312 -7.79 -8.09 -1.99
C ASP A 312 -8.76 -8.98 -2.78
N VAL A 313 -8.76 -10.29 -2.49
CA VAL A 313 -9.57 -11.28 -3.25
C VAL A 313 -11.07 -11.07 -3.08
N ALA A 314 -11.54 -10.62 -1.92
CA ALA A 314 -12.97 -10.41 -1.68
C ALA A 314 -13.50 -9.12 -2.32
N LEU A 315 -12.62 -8.15 -2.62
CA LEU A 315 -13.02 -6.81 -3.06
C LEU A 315 -12.64 -6.50 -4.50
N GLY A 316 -11.70 -7.24 -5.11
CA GLY A 316 -11.47 -7.23 -6.55
C GLY A 316 -10.03 -7.06 -6.92
#